data_AF-A0AAW0AAH3-F1
#
_entry.id   AF-A0AAW0AAH3-F1
#
_cell.length_a   1.000
_cell.length_b   1.000
_cell.length_c   1.000
_cell.angle_alpha   90.00
_cell.angle_beta   90.00
_cell.angle_gamma   90.00
#
_symmetry.space_group_name_H-M   'P 1'
#
loop_
_entity.id
_entity.type
_entity.pdbx_description
1 polymer ?
#
loop_
_entity_poly.entity_id
_entity_poly.type
_entity_poly.pdbx_seq_one_letter_code
_entity_poly.pdbx_strand_id
1 'polypeptide(L)'
;MMSPEKTNKGKERFIRNGLAARATALYDRTHASMSLWDADLSLSLANSASSSRRGLDPDLRLRILHILHIPSPVSNPSSNISIPGVALCHLLTSPPPLDHPSSVHSLSKGGIHAVLFSFSSLAPPRLHALAQLCIRNPEDFAEGQEVYVWKPWQLLPMDTDALRRSIATSVDTDAAEEAAAAVDVFDLFGSGPSKAQCRDHVSQTALVCERFVILK
;
A
#
# COMPACT_ATOMS: atom_id res chain seq x y z
N MET A 1 52.20 13.32 -13.57
CA MET A 1 50.94 12.89 -12.91
C MET A 1 50.66 11.46 -13.35
N MET A 2 50.91 10.48 -12.47
CA MET A 2 50.82 9.06 -12.80
C MET A 2 49.44 8.52 -12.44
N SER A 3 48.79 7.92 -13.44
CA SER A 3 47.53 7.18 -13.31
C SER A 3 47.79 5.87 -12.56
N PRO A 4 46.93 5.45 -11.62
CA PRO A 4 47.20 4.29 -10.79
C PRO A 4 47.21 3.00 -11.61
N GLU A 5 48.33 2.28 -11.55
CA GLU A 5 48.49 0.96 -12.18
C GLU A 5 47.58 -0.07 -11.48
N LYS A 6 46.60 -0.59 -12.24
CA LYS A 6 45.76 -1.71 -11.80
C LYS A 6 46.60 -2.98 -11.74
N THR A 7 47.07 -3.32 -10.55
CA THR A 7 47.74 -4.60 -10.26
C THR A 7 46.71 -5.73 -10.32
N ASN A 8 46.62 -6.38 -11.49
CA ASN A 8 45.82 -7.58 -11.71
C ASN A 8 46.41 -8.79 -10.96
N LYS A 9 46.06 -9.02 -9.68
CA LYS A 9 46.38 -10.29 -9.00
C LYS A 9 45.24 -10.74 -8.09
N GLY A 10 44.31 -11.49 -8.68
CA GLY A 10 43.26 -12.23 -7.99
C GLY A 10 42.14 -12.52 -8.97
N LYS A 11 42.15 -13.69 -9.61
CA LYS A 11 41.04 -14.15 -10.47
C LYS A 11 39.91 -14.60 -9.54
N GLU A 12 39.28 -13.64 -8.86
CA GLU A 12 38.14 -13.86 -7.99
C GLU A 12 37.01 -14.36 -8.89
N ARG A 13 36.75 -15.67 -8.83
CA ARG A 13 35.71 -16.29 -9.63
C ARG A 13 34.39 -15.82 -9.05
N PHE A 14 33.70 -14.91 -9.74
CA PHE A 14 32.30 -14.62 -9.43
C PHE A 14 31.56 -15.95 -9.32
N ILE A 15 31.00 -16.22 -8.14
CA ILE A 15 30.23 -17.43 -7.91
C ILE A 15 29.01 -17.34 -8.82
N ARG A 16 29.00 -18.14 -9.89
CA ARG A 16 27.83 -18.33 -10.73
C ARG A 16 26.71 -18.84 -9.82
N ASN A 17 25.59 -18.12 -9.75
CA ASN A 17 24.50 -18.31 -8.78
C ASN A 17 24.78 -17.85 -7.33
N GLY A 18 25.70 -16.91 -7.14
CA GLY A 18 25.89 -16.21 -5.87
C GLY A 18 24.64 -15.42 -5.44
N LEU A 19 24.67 -14.88 -4.21
CA LEU A 19 23.57 -14.12 -3.60
C LEU A 19 22.99 -13.04 -4.53
N ALA A 20 23.85 -12.27 -5.21
CA ALA A 20 23.42 -11.24 -6.16
C ALA A 20 22.57 -11.82 -7.30
N ALA A 21 23.04 -12.89 -7.95
CA ALA A 21 22.30 -13.54 -9.04
C ALA A 21 20.95 -14.11 -8.56
N ARG A 22 20.88 -14.65 -7.34
CA ARG A 22 19.62 -15.13 -6.75
C ARG A 22 18.67 -13.99 -6.41
N ALA A 23 19.19 -12.89 -5.86
CA ALA A 23 18.40 -11.69 -5.57
C ALA A 23 17.83 -11.08 -6.85
N THR A 24 18.64 -10.96 -7.91
CA THR A 24 18.17 -10.53 -9.24
C THR A 24 17.09 -11.46 -9.78
N ALA A 25 17.28 -12.79 -9.74
CA ALA A 25 16.27 -13.73 -10.21
C ALA A 25 14.95 -13.65 -9.43
N LEU A 26 15.00 -13.42 -8.11
CA LEU A 26 13.81 -13.20 -7.29
C LEU A 26 13.11 -11.89 -7.65
N TYR A 27 13.88 -10.81 -7.82
CA TYR A 27 13.38 -9.51 -8.24
C TYR A 27 12.72 -9.57 -9.63
N ASP A 28 13.36 -10.21 -10.59
CA ASP A 28 12.81 -10.38 -11.95
C ASP A 28 11.52 -11.19 -11.91
N ARG A 29 11.45 -12.22 -11.05
CA ARG A 29 10.24 -13.03 -10.88
C ARG A 29 9.09 -12.21 -10.26
N THR A 30 9.34 -11.43 -9.22
CA THR A 30 8.30 -10.61 -8.58
C THR A 30 7.82 -9.52 -9.54
N HIS A 31 8.74 -8.86 -10.24
CA HIS A 31 8.43 -7.83 -11.22
C HIS A 31 7.62 -8.38 -12.41
N ALA A 32 8.04 -9.50 -12.99
CA ALA A 32 7.30 -10.13 -14.08
C ALA A 32 5.89 -10.56 -13.64
N SER A 33 5.74 -11.08 -12.42
CA SER A 33 4.44 -11.45 -11.87
C SER A 33 3.54 -10.24 -11.68
N MET A 34 4.09 -9.09 -11.29
CA MET A 34 3.34 -7.82 -11.18
C MET A 34 2.90 -7.31 -12.54
N SER A 35 3.79 -7.26 -13.53
CA SER A 35 3.44 -6.79 -14.88
C SER A 35 2.36 -7.65 -15.55
N LEU A 36 2.38 -8.97 -15.33
CA LEU A 36 1.33 -9.86 -15.82
C LEU A 36 -0.02 -9.57 -15.15
N TRP A 37 -0.01 -9.34 -13.84
CA TRP A 37 -1.21 -8.98 -13.09
C TRP A 37 -1.78 -7.63 -13.57
N ASP A 38 -0.94 -6.60 -13.74
CA ASP A 38 -1.35 -5.28 -14.25
C ASP A 38 -2.01 -5.39 -15.63
N ALA A 39 -1.43 -6.20 -16.53
CA ALA A 39 -1.97 -6.42 -17.88
C ALA A 39 -3.31 -7.18 -17.85
N ASP A 40 -3.41 -8.26 -17.08
CA ASP A 40 -4.64 -9.06 -16.95
C ASP A 40 -5.78 -8.25 -16.33
N LEU A 41 -5.47 -7.45 -15.31
CA LEU A 41 -6.43 -6.55 -14.68
C LEU A 41 -6.89 -5.46 -15.63
N SER A 42 -5.97 -4.88 -16.41
CA SER A 42 -6.31 -3.88 -17.43
C SER A 42 -7.28 -4.45 -18.47
N LEU A 43 -7.08 -5.69 -18.91
CA LEU A 43 -8.00 -6.39 -19.81
C LEU A 43 -9.36 -6.65 -19.15
N SER A 44 -9.36 -7.11 -17.90
CA SER A 44 -10.58 -7.37 -17.12
C SER A 44 -11.41 -6.09 -16.93
N LEU A 45 -10.74 -4.96 -16.66
CA LEU A 45 -11.38 -3.65 -16.54
C LEU A 45 -11.92 -3.14 -17.87
N ALA A 46 -11.16 -3.29 -18.97
CA ALA A 46 -11.61 -2.92 -20.30
C ALA A 46 -12.85 -3.72 -20.74
N ASN A 47 -12.88 -5.02 -20.45
CA ASN A 47 -14.02 -5.88 -20.76
C ASN A 47 -15.25 -5.56 -19.88
N SER A 48 -15.02 -5.16 -18.63
CA SER A 48 -16.08 -4.82 -17.68
C SER A 48 -16.67 -3.41 -17.89
N ALA A 49 -16.16 -2.60 -18.82
CA ALA A 49 -16.67 -1.25 -19.06
C ALA A 49 -18.14 -1.21 -19.54
N SER A 50 -18.67 -2.33 -20.02
CA SER A 50 -20.03 -2.44 -20.59
C SER A 50 -21.05 -3.09 -19.66
N SER A 51 -20.64 -3.74 -18.57
CA SER A 51 -21.53 -4.35 -17.60
C SER A 51 -21.02 -4.08 -16.18
N SER A 52 -21.89 -3.56 -15.31
CA SER A 52 -21.69 -3.25 -13.89
C SER A 52 -20.45 -3.91 -13.25
N ARG A 53 -19.68 -3.16 -12.42
CA ARG A 53 -18.44 -3.53 -11.68
C ARG A 53 -18.44 -4.87 -10.90
N ARG A 54 -19.52 -5.67 -10.99
CA ARG A 54 -19.71 -7.04 -10.49
C ARG A 54 -18.73 -8.08 -11.06
N GLY A 55 -17.87 -7.74 -12.02
CA GLY A 55 -16.93 -8.67 -12.63
C GLY A 55 -15.59 -8.82 -11.91
N LEU A 56 -15.26 -7.94 -10.96
CA LEU A 56 -13.99 -8.02 -10.23
C LEU A 56 -14.15 -8.93 -9.01
N ASP A 57 -13.26 -9.91 -8.88
CA ASP A 57 -13.17 -10.81 -7.74
C ASP A 57 -11.91 -10.51 -6.92
N PRO A 58 -11.91 -9.44 -6.09
CA PRO A 58 -10.77 -9.11 -5.22
C PRO A 58 -10.72 -10.02 -3.99
N ASP A 59 -9.51 -10.35 -3.54
CA ASP A 59 -9.31 -11.09 -2.28
C ASP A 59 -9.74 -10.28 -1.05
N LEU A 60 -9.49 -8.96 -1.06
CA LEU A 60 -9.92 -8.03 -0.02
C LEU A 60 -10.62 -6.81 -0.63
N ARG A 61 -11.65 -6.32 0.06
CA ARG A 61 -12.22 -4.99 -0.18
C ARG A 61 -12.00 -4.13 1.04
N LEU A 62 -11.34 -3.01 0.83
CA LEU A 62 -10.99 -2.04 1.86
C LEU A 62 -11.68 -0.71 1.56
N ARG A 63 -11.90 0.10 2.59
CA ARG A 63 -12.26 1.53 2.44
C ARG A 63 -11.25 2.38 3.17
N ILE A 64 -10.67 3.37 2.49
CA ILE A 64 -9.71 4.30 3.09
C ILE A 64 -10.49 5.18 4.07
N LEU A 65 -10.13 5.10 5.35
CA LEU A 65 -10.70 5.95 6.39
C LEU A 65 -9.86 7.20 6.58
N HIS A 66 -8.55 7.03 6.69
CA HIS A 66 -7.63 8.12 6.97
C HIS A 66 -6.26 7.87 6.36
N ILE A 67 -5.64 8.90 5.79
CA ILE A 67 -4.31 8.79 5.17
C ILE A 67 -3.25 9.22 6.18
N LEU A 68 -2.36 8.28 6.50
CA LEU A 68 -1.24 8.49 7.42
C LEU A 68 0.01 8.97 6.69
N HIS A 69 0.18 8.55 5.43
CA HIS A 69 1.30 8.96 4.58
C HIS A 69 0.87 9.04 3.12
N ILE A 70 0.92 10.26 2.56
CA ILE A 70 0.64 10.50 1.15
C ILE A 70 1.86 10.09 0.33
N PRO A 71 1.71 9.23 -0.70
CA PRO A 71 2.81 8.88 -1.59
C PRO A 71 3.32 10.15 -2.30
N SER A 72 4.56 10.54 -2.01
CA SER A 72 5.18 11.73 -2.62
C SER A 72 5.98 11.34 -3.87
N PRO A 73 5.70 11.96 -5.03
CA PRO A 73 6.48 11.72 -6.25
C PRO A 73 7.93 12.18 -6.04
N VAL A 74 8.88 11.30 -6.31
CA VAL A 74 10.31 11.64 -6.23
C VAL A 74 10.67 12.50 -7.44
N SER A 75 11.30 13.66 -7.20
CA SER A 75 11.65 14.65 -8.23
C SER A 75 12.55 14.11 -9.34
N ASN A 76 13.30 13.05 -9.06
CA ASN A 76 14.10 12.31 -10.02
C ASN A 76 13.72 10.82 -9.96
N PRO A 77 12.77 10.35 -10.80
CA PRO A 77 12.41 8.94 -10.85
C PRO A 77 13.56 8.14 -11.49
N SER A 78 14.59 7.81 -10.70
CA SER A 78 15.62 6.87 -11.13
C SER A 78 15.07 5.45 -11.01
N SER A 79 14.68 4.87 -12.15
CA SER A 79 14.18 3.49 -12.27
C SER A 79 12.91 3.16 -11.45
N ASN A 80 12.37 1.95 -11.64
CA ASN A 80 11.07 1.43 -11.16
C ASN A 80 10.94 1.35 -9.62
N ILE A 81 11.16 2.45 -8.91
CA ILE A 81 11.04 2.53 -7.46
C ILE A 81 9.56 2.59 -7.08
N SER A 82 9.17 1.81 -6.07
CA SER A 82 7.84 1.91 -5.46
C SER A 82 7.79 3.07 -4.48
N ILE A 83 6.77 3.91 -4.56
CA ILE A 83 6.49 4.96 -3.57
C ILE A 83 5.48 4.41 -2.56
N PRO A 84 5.79 4.39 -1.26
CA PRO A 84 4.85 3.92 -0.25
C PRO A 84 3.75 4.95 0.00
N GLY A 85 2.52 4.49 0.23
CA GLY A 85 1.46 5.26 0.88
C GLY A 85 0.88 4.45 2.03
N VAL A 86 0.51 5.12 3.12
CA VAL A 86 0.01 4.45 4.33
C VAL A 86 -1.35 5.03 4.69
N ALA A 87 -2.33 4.17 4.95
CA ALA A 87 -3.65 4.59 5.39
C ALA A 87 -4.24 3.62 6.43
N LEU A 88 -5.15 4.14 7.25
CA LEU A 88 -6.08 3.34 8.02
C LEU A 88 -7.26 2.95 7.12
N CYS A 89 -7.54 1.67 7.04
CA CYS A 89 -8.58 1.13 6.17
C CYS A 89 -9.56 0.25 6.94
N HIS A 90 -10.83 0.34 6.58
CA HIS A 90 -11.89 -0.55 7.05
C HIS A 90 -12.03 -1.75 6.12
N LEU A 91 -11.97 -2.97 6.68
CA LEU A 91 -12.10 -4.21 5.91
C LEU A 91 -13.57 -4.55 5.62
N LEU A 92 -14.02 -4.30 4.39
CA LEU A 92 -15.39 -4.57 3.94
C LEU A 92 -15.61 -6.05 3.59
N THR A 93 -14.60 -6.73 3.07
CA THR A 93 -14.66 -8.15 2.71
C THR A 93 -13.36 -8.80 3.14
N SER A 94 -13.46 -9.78 4.03
CA SER A 94 -12.35 -10.63 4.45
C SER A 94 -12.27 -11.85 3.54
N PRO A 95 -11.07 -12.42 3.34
CA PRO A 95 -10.95 -13.67 2.61
C PRO A 95 -11.67 -14.77 3.40
N PRO A 96 -12.16 -15.82 2.73
CA PRO A 96 -12.71 -16.97 3.45
C PRO A 96 -11.65 -17.50 4.42
N PRO A 97 -12.04 -17.88 5.66
CA PRO A 97 -11.10 -18.45 6.60
C PRO A 97 -10.47 -19.67 5.96
N LEU A 98 -9.16 -19.60 5.72
CA LEU A 98 -8.40 -20.78 5.33
C LEU A 98 -8.39 -21.70 6.55
N ASP A 99 -8.70 -22.98 6.35
CA ASP A 99 -8.76 -24.02 7.40
C ASP A 99 -7.40 -24.33 8.06
N HIS A 100 -6.50 -23.35 8.14
CA HIS A 100 -5.22 -23.47 8.80
C HIS A 100 -5.28 -22.91 10.22
N PRO A 101 -5.29 -23.78 11.24
CA PRO A 101 -5.51 -23.42 12.64
C PRO A 101 -4.36 -22.63 13.29
N SER A 102 -3.36 -22.18 12.53
CA SER A 102 -2.12 -21.61 13.06
C SER A 102 -1.94 -20.10 12.84
N SER A 103 -2.88 -19.41 12.16
CA SER A 103 -2.76 -17.96 11.99
C SER A 103 -3.40 -17.23 13.17
N VAL A 104 -2.57 -16.87 14.15
CA VAL A 104 -2.94 -16.07 15.35
C VAL A 104 -3.51 -14.69 14.99
N HIS A 105 -3.42 -14.29 13.72
CA HIS A 105 -3.91 -13.02 13.21
C HIS A 105 -4.89 -13.24 12.06
N SER A 106 -6.16 -13.48 12.40
CA SER A 106 -7.22 -13.54 11.41
C SER A 106 -7.69 -12.14 11.03
N LEU A 107 -7.77 -11.85 9.73
CA LEU A 107 -8.43 -10.66 9.21
C LEU A 107 -9.94 -10.76 9.47
N SER A 108 -10.42 -10.08 10.51
CA SER A 108 -11.85 -10.02 10.80
C SER A 108 -12.53 -8.97 9.92
N LYS A 109 -13.58 -9.37 9.18
CA LYS A 109 -14.46 -8.42 8.49
C LYS A 109 -14.96 -7.37 9.48
N GLY A 110 -14.91 -6.09 9.06
CA GLY A 110 -15.24 -4.96 9.93
C GLY A 110 -14.05 -4.39 10.72
N GLY A 111 -12.90 -5.08 10.73
CA GLY A 111 -11.70 -4.61 11.39
C GLY A 111 -11.09 -3.37 10.72
N ILE A 112 -10.43 -2.53 11.53
CA ILE A 112 -9.65 -1.40 11.04
C ILE A 112 -8.17 -1.80 11.06
N HIS A 113 -7.50 -1.64 9.93
CA HIS A 113 -6.11 -2.02 9.75
C HIS A 113 -5.30 -0.86 9.21
N ALA A 114 -4.07 -0.71 9.67
CA ALA A 114 -3.08 0.08 8.96
C ALA A 114 -2.67 -0.69 7.70
N VAL A 115 -2.66 -0.02 6.55
CA VAL A 115 -2.36 -0.64 5.26
C VAL A 115 -1.27 0.16 4.56
N LEU A 116 -0.21 -0.54 4.18
CA LEU A 116 0.88 -0.04 3.36
C LEU A 116 0.60 -0.41 1.90
N PHE A 117 0.43 0.61 1.08
CA PHE A 117 0.23 0.51 -0.36
C PHE A 117 1.53 0.85 -1.09
N SER A 118 1.90 0.02 -2.05
CA SER A 118 3.03 0.27 -2.96
C SER A 118 2.52 0.93 -4.25
N PHE A 119 2.86 2.20 -4.50
CA PHE A 119 2.54 2.90 -5.75
C PHE A 119 3.70 2.84 -6.74
N SER A 120 3.41 2.85 -8.04
CA SER A 120 4.47 2.98 -9.06
C SER A 120 4.95 4.43 -9.12
N SER A 121 6.27 4.67 -9.08
CA SER A 121 6.81 6.03 -9.24
C SER A 121 6.55 6.63 -10.62
N LEU A 122 6.33 5.77 -11.62
CA LEU A 122 6.14 6.15 -13.02
C LEU A 122 4.67 6.21 -13.42
N ALA A 123 3.75 6.46 -12.47
CA ALA A 123 2.34 6.58 -12.78
C ALA A 123 2.16 7.64 -13.90
N PRO A 124 1.65 7.26 -15.09
CA PRO A 124 1.50 8.20 -16.18
C PRO A 124 0.54 9.30 -15.72
N PRO A 125 0.87 10.59 -15.95
CA PRO A 125 -0.03 11.68 -15.63
C PRO A 125 -1.36 11.44 -16.33
N ARG A 126 -2.48 11.72 -15.67
CA ARG A 126 -3.80 11.55 -16.28
C ARG A 126 -3.92 12.45 -17.50
N LEU A 127 -3.71 11.88 -18.68
CA LEU A 127 -4.19 12.51 -19.90
C LEU A 127 -5.71 12.40 -19.86
N HIS A 128 -6.37 13.53 -19.61
CA HIS A 128 -7.81 13.72 -19.38
C HIS A 128 -8.79 13.03 -20.36
N ALA A 129 -8.31 12.35 -21.40
CA ALA A 129 -9.13 11.94 -22.54
C ALA A 129 -9.67 10.50 -22.48
N LEU A 130 -9.15 9.62 -21.62
CA LEU A 130 -9.68 8.26 -21.50
C LEU A 130 -9.86 7.93 -20.02
N ALA A 131 -11.10 7.65 -19.62
CA ALA A 131 -11.52 7.20 -18.29
C ALA A 131 -10.99 5.79 -17.95
N GLN A 132 -9.74 5.50 -18.31
CA GLN A 132 -9.06 4.28 -17.93
C GLN A 132 -8.77 4.37 -16.43
N LEU A 133 -9.30 3.40 -15.69
CA LEU A 133 -8.97 3.18 -14.29
C LEU A 133 -7.45 2.98 -14.21
N CYS A 134 -6.73 4.00 -13.74
CA CYS A 134 -5.29 3.90 -13.56
C CYS A 134 -5.01 3.00 -12.37
N ILE A 135 -4.45 1.82 -12.64
CA ILE A 135 -4.03 0.88 -11.62
C ILE A 135 -2.97 1.57 -10.75
N ARG A 136 -3.21 1.62 -9.43
CA ARG A 136 -2.28 2.16 -8.42
C ARG A 136 -1.83 3.62 -8.68
N ASN A 137 -2.74 4.50 -9.08
CA ASN A 137 -2.42 5.92 -9.20
C ASN A 137 -2.42 6.61 -7.81
N PRO A 138 -1.32 7.26 -7.38
CA PRO A 138 -1.25 7.96 -6.10
C PRO A 138 -2.26 9.11 -5.97
N GLU A 139 -2.70 9.72 -7.07
CA GLU A 139 -3.73 10.77 -7.05
C GLU A 139 -5.13 10.26 -6.70
N ASP A 140 -5.39 8.96 -6.89
CA ASP A 140 -6.63 8.32 -6.46
C ASP A 140 -6.62 7.99 -4.97
N PHE A 141 -5.47 8.09 -4.30
CA PHE A 141 -5.30 7.78 -2.89
C PHE A 141 -5.88 8.89 -2.01
N ALA A 142 -7.20 8.82 -1.81
CA ALA A 142 -7.98 9.77 -1.03
C ALA A 142 -8.86 9.05 0.00
N GLU A 143 -9.27 9.76 1.05
CA GLU A 143 -10.20 9.25 2.05
C GLU A 143 -11.57 8.93 1.43
N GLY A 144 -12.26 7.96 2.02
CA GLY A 144 -13.56 7.48 1.57
C GLY A 144 -13.54 6.52 0.37
N GLN A 145 -12.42 6.41 -0.34
CA GLN A 145 -12.27 5.56 -1.54
C GLN A 145 -12.28 4.06 -1.20
N GLU A 146 -12.84 3.25 -2.09
CA GLU A 146 -12.75 1.79 -1.98
C GLU A 146 -11.49 1.27 -2.67
N VAL A 147 -10.80 0.34 -2.01
CA VAL A 147 -9.59 -0.30 -2.54
C VAL A 147 -9.82 -1.79 -2.67
N TYR A 148 -9.62 -2.30 -3.87
CA TYR A 148 -9.74 -3.72 -4.20
C TYR A 148 -8.33 -4.28 -4.19
N VAL A 149 -8.07 -5.33 -3.42
CA VAL A 149 -6.73 -5.90 -3.22
C VAL A 149 -6.73 -7.37 -3.62
N TRP A 150 -5.68 -7.78 -4.32
CA TRP A 150 -5.41 -9.16 -4.72
C TRP A 150 -4.14 -9.67 -4.06
N LYS A 151 -4.02 -10.99 -3.94
CA LYS A 151 -2.81 -11.65 -3.46
C LYS A 151 -1.61 -11.42 -4.39
N PRO A 152 -0.38 -11.32 -3.86
CA PRO A 152 -0.04 -11.51 -2.45
C PRO A 152 -0.27 -10.23 -1.63
N TRP A 153 -0.78 -10.42 -0.42
CA TRP A 153 -0.75 -9.44 0.65
C TRP A 153 -0.16 -10.10 1.88
N GLN A 154 0.43 -9.31 2.77
CA GLN A 154 1.12 -9.82 3.95
C GLN A 154 0.56 -9.15 5.20
N LEU A 155 0.48 -9.91 6.29
CA LEU A 155 0.18 -9.40 7.61
C LEU A 155 1.48 -9.21 8.36
N LEU A 156 1.72 -8.00 8.85
CA LEU A 156 2.86 -7.67 9.68
C LEU A 156 2.36 -7.34 11.09
N PRO A 157 2.91 -7.95 12.15
CA PRO A 157 2.64 -7.51 13.51
C PRO A 157 3.11 -6.06 13.66
N MET A 158 2.30 -5.23 14.31
CA MET A 158 2.56 -3.80 14.46
C MET A 158 2.37 -3.39 15.91
N ASP A 159 3.30 -2.59 16.40
CA ASP A 159 3.14 -1.91 17.69
C ASP A 159 2.11 -0.80 17.55
N THR A 160 0.89 -1.06 18.04
CA THR A 160 -0.21 -0.10 18.00
C THR A 160 0.06 1.15 18.81
N ASP A 161 0.90 1.06 19.85
CA ASP A 161 1.20 2.21 20.69
C ASP A 161 2.22 3.14 20.02
N ALA A 162 3.14 2.59 19.22
CA ALA A 162 3.96 3.39 18.31
C ALA A 162 3.11 4.10 17.25
N LEU A 163 2.15 3.40 16.63
CA LEU A 163 1.26 3.99 15.64
C LEU A 163 0.42 5.12 16.26
N ARG A 164 -0.22 4.87 17.42
CA ARG A 164 -1.01 5.88 18.14
C ARG A 164 -0.19 7.12 18.48
N ARG A 165 1.06 6.95 18.93
CA ARG A 165 1.97 8.08 19.18
C ARG A 165 2.28 8.87 17.90
N SER A 166 2.54 8.19 16.78
CA SER A 166 2.84 8.86 15.51
C SER A 166 1.67 9.70 15.00
N ILE A 167 0.43 9.21 15.18
CA ILE A 167 -0.80 9.91 14.83
C ILE A 167 -0.99 11.16 15.71
N ALA A 168 -0.72 11.06 17.01
CA ALA A 168 -0.83 12.21 17.91
C ALA A 168 0.17 13.32 17.56
N THR A 169 1.39 12.97 17.16
CA THR A 169 2.45 13.95 16.86
C THR A 169 2.27 14.73 15.56
N SER A 170 1.50 14.24 14.58
CA SER A 170 1.36 14.94 13.29
C SER A 170 0.49 16.21 13.35
N VAL A 171 -0.20 16.43 14.47
CA VAL A 171 -1.16 17.55 14.64
C VAL A 171 -0.47 18.82 15.19
N ASP A 172 0.74 18.71 15.76
CA ASP A 172 1.33 19.80 16.57
C ASP A 172 2.27 20.75 15.81
N THR A 173 2.48 20.61 14.50
CA THR A 173 3.64 21.25 13.84
C THR A 173 3.46 22.62 13.18
N ASP A 174 2.28 23.26 13.12
CA ASP A 174 2.17 24.55 12.40
C ASP A 174 1.32 25.66 13.04
N ALA A 175 0.93 25.56 14.32
CA ALA A 175 0.26 26.68 14.98
C ALA A 175 0.56 26.73 16.49
N ALA A 176 1.69 27.32 16.84
CA ALA A 176 1.79 27.98 18.12
C ALA A 176 0.78 29.14 18.12
N GLU A 177 -0.13 29.10 19.09
CA GLU A 177 -1.00 30.19 19.54
C GLU A 177 -2.43 30.25 18.97
N GLU A 178 -3.22 29.18 19.17
CA GLU A 178 -4.54 29.37 19.80
C GLU A 178 -4.97 28.09 20.52
N ALA A 179 -5.22 28.20 21.82
CA ALA A 179 -5.58 27.09 22.69
C ALA A 179 -6.98 26.54 22.35
N ALA A 180 -7.03 25.57 21.43
CA ALA A 180 -8.19 24.72 21.22
C ALA A 180 -7.74 23.26 21.17
N ALA A 181 -8.48 22.42 21.89
CA ALA A 181 -8.19 21.02 22.21
C ALA A 181 -7.51 20.24 21.08
N ALA A 182 -6.50 19.43 21.44
CA ALA A 182 -5.89 18.43 20.57
C ALA A 182 -7.00 17.64 19.85
N VAL A 183 -7.20 17.94 18.56
CA VAL A 183 -8.18 17.26 17.74
C VAL A 183 -7.62 15.88 17.50
N ASP A 184 -8.20 14.91 18.20
CA ASP A 184 -7.84 13.51 18.06
C ASP A 184 -8.12 13.12 16.60
N VAL A 185 -7.27 12.35 15.93
CA VAL A 185 -7.58 11.87 14.56
C VAL A 185 -8.91 11.09 14.53
N PHE A 186 -9.32 10.55 15.68
CA PHE A 186 -10.63 9.92 15.84
C PHE A 186 -11.81 10.92 15.92
N ASP A 187 -11.54 12.22 16.02
CA ASP A 187 -12.52 13.31 15.97
C ASP A 187 -13.06 13.58 14.56
N LEU A 188 -12.31 13.20 13.52
CA LEU A 188 -12.74 13.26 12.12
C LEU A 188 -13.89 12.28 11.80
N PHE A 189 -14.11 11.27 12.65
CA PHE A 189 -15.19 10.28 12.47
C PHE A 189 -16.57 10.77 12.95
N GLY A 190 -16.70 12.08 13.23
CA GLY A 190 -17.94 12.72 13.66
C GLY A 190 -18.16 12.65 15.18
N SER A 191 -18.94 13.59 15.70
CA SER A 191 -19.27 13.74 17.12
C SER A 191 -20.37 12.76 17.60
N GLY A 192 -20.29 11.49 17.18
CA GLY A 192 -21.26 10.44 17.53
C GLY A 192 -20.72 9.42 18.54
N PRO A 193 -21.60 8.62 19.17
CA PRO A 193 -21.21 7.50 20.05
C PRO A 193 -20.36 6.42 19.34
N SER A 194 -20.21 6.50 18.01
CA SER A 194 -19.30 5.69 17.19
C SER A 194 -17.81 5.93 17.46
N LYS A 195 -17.44 7.05 18.12
CA LYS A 195 -16.04 7.42 18.42
C LYS A 195 -15.31 6.43 19.31
N ALA A 196 -15.90 6.10 20.46
CA ALA A 196 -15.27 5.23 21.44
C ALA A 196 -15.09 3.82 20.86
N GLN A 197 -16.04 3.38 20.03
CA GLN A 197 -16.01 2.06 19.41
C GLN A 197 -14.92 1.95 18.34
N CYS A 198 -14.63 3.01 17.58
CA CYS A 198 -13.62 2.99 16.53
C CYS A 198 -12.18 2.82 17.07
N ARG A 199 -11.89 3.43 18.24
CA ARG A 199 -10.55 3.43 18.85
C ARG A 199 -10.08 2.04 19.32
N ASP A 200 -11.02 1.22 19.76
CA ASP A 200 -10.74 -0.14 20.28
C ASP A 200 -10.63 -1.20 19.17
N HIS A 201 -10.91 -0.82 17.92
CA HIS A 201 -10.95 -1.75 16.79
C HIS A 201 -9.77 -1.66 15.81
N VAL A 202 -8.73 -0.87 16.13
CA VAL A 202 -7.49 -0.87 15.35
C VAL A 202 -6.71 -2.17 15.65
N SER A 203 -6.59 -3.03 14.64
CA SER A 203 -5.87 -4.30 14.76
C SER A 203 -4.38 -4.07 15.05
N GLN A 204 -3.78 -4.98 15.81
CA GLN A 204 -2.33 -5.05 16.06
C GLN A 204 -1.52 -5.53 14.86
N THR A 205 -2.09 -5.47 13.67
CA THR A 205 -1.50 -5.99 12.44
C THR A 205 -1.67 -4.99 11.32
N ALA A 206 -0.57 -4.70 10.63
CA ALA A 206 -0.58 -3.97 9.38
C ALA A 206 -0.72 -4.92 8.19
N LEU A 207 -1.35 -4.44 7.11
CA LEU A 207 -1.40 -5.11 5.82
C LEU A 207 -0.40 -4.47 4.87
N VAL A 208 0.33 -5.30 4.11
CA VAL A 208 1.14 -4.84 2.98
C VAL A 208 0.48 -5.30 1.69
N CYS A 209 0.14 -4.34 0.83
CA CYS A 209 -0.61 -4.55 -0.40
C CYS A 209 0.17 -4.03 -1.60
N GLU A 210 0.59 -4.94 -2.49
CA GLU A 210 1.27 -4.60 -3.74
C GLU A 210 0.31 -4.54 -4.93
N ARG A 211 -0.72 -5.40 -4.91
CA ARG A 211 -1.70 -5.57 -5.99
C ARG A 211 -3.05 -5.00 -5.59
N PHE A 212 -3.31 -3.77 -6.01
CA PHE A 212 -4.56 -3.11 -5.68
C PHE A 212 -5.02 -2.14 -6.76
N VAL A 213 -6.31 -1.83 -6.74
CA VAL A 213 -6.93 -0.76 -7.53
C VAL A 213 -7.79 0.09 -6.62
N ILE A 214 -7.71 1.40 -6.79
CA ILE A 214 -8.55 2.35 -6.09
C ILE A 214 -9.73 2.69 -6.99
N LEU A 215 -10.94 2.53 -6.46
CA LEU A 215 -12.18 2.78 -7.17
C LEU A 215 -12.81 4.09 -6.69
N LYS A 216 -12.96 5.02 -7.65
CA LYS A 216 -13.77 6.23 -7.54
C LYS A 216 -15.26 5.94 -7.66
#